data_AF-A0A266N8Y6-F1
#
_entry.id   AF-A0A266N8Y6-F1
#
_cell.length_a   1.000
_cell.length_b   1.000
_cell.length_c   1.000
_cell.angle_alpha   90.00
_cell.angle_beta   90.00
_cell.angle_gamma   90.00
#
_symmetry.space_group_name_H-M   'P 1'
#
loop_
_entity.id
_entity.type
_entity.pdbx_description
1 polymer ?
#
loop_
_entity_poly.entity_id
_entity_poly.type
_entity_poly.pdbx_seq_one_letter_code
_entity_poly.pdbx_strand_id
1 'polypeptide(L)'
;MKRMGSTIGLIVLLSGCGVYSDVKVAMARDALRQECMGTFTNTCVSKTIDYNILLLEQAKSAWLAQEGELVESLGKEAGSLWTGLVEQRTDQLVDKLESVRPGFFSRWFLGDAQPLSGKGMMEFSGQDLKEMQGALMAEFIAKGKKQGLTLTEKGAEKYAPSPAQPVAEPVAGQAEAALEAAINNLIASEIAKEGGAEYTDSRQVIYMDLNEDSQPDAVVLFTVEGQGGGNGSYQSLAGFYRSGAGWMYQGHSVVSGAVTDIKAAPGQQVAVSTLTSGPDDPRCCPSVQGVDIYTWTGRGFDVKQG
;
A
#
# COMPACT_ATOMS: atom_id res chain seq x y z
N MET A 1 -18.28 -16.44 -57.88
CA MET A 1 -19.05 -16.01 -56.68
C MET A 1 -18.35 -16.51 -55.43
N LYS A 2 -18.40 -15.69 -54.34
CA LYS A 2 -17.89 -15.87 -52.95
C LYS A 2 -16.37 -15.62 -52.77
N ARG A 3 -15.97 -14.41 -52.35
CA ARG A 3 -15.93 -13.78 -50.99
C ARG A 3 -14.77 -14.34 -50.15
N MET A 4 -13.63 -13.63 -50.06
CA MET A 4 -13.29 -12.56 -49.09
C MET A 4 -13.39 -12.97 -47.62
N GLY A 5 -12.26 -12.85 -46.91
CA GLY A 5 -12.16 -12.97 -45.46
C GLY A 5 -10.71 -12.81 -44.99
N SER A 6 -10.07 -11.67 -45.32
CA SER A 6 -8.78 -11.27 -44.76
C SER A 6 -8.99 -10.82 -43.32
N THR A 7 -8.43 -11.56 -42.36
CA THR A 7 -8.43 -11.18 -40.95
C THR A 7 -7.24 -10.26 -40.71
N ILE A 8 -7.51 -8.95 -40.73
CA ILE A 8 -6.58 -7.94 -40.21
C ILE A 8 -6.57 -8.12 -38.69
N GLY A 9 -5.48 -8.68 -38.17
CA GLY A 9 -5.20 -8.70 -36.74
C GLY A 9 -5.02 -7.27 -36.26
N LEU A 10 -6.01 -6.79 -35.51
CA LEU A 10 -5.99 -5.49 -34.86
C LEU A 10 -4.95 -5.54 -33.73
N ILE A 11 -3.70 -5.17 -34.02
CA ILE A 11 -2.72 -4.83 -32.99
C ILE A 11 -3.21 -3.51 -32.38
N VAL A 12 -3.82 -3.60 -31.20
CA VAL A 12 -4.17 -2.43 -30.39
C VAL A 12 -2.87 -1.78 -29.94
N LEU A 13 -2.51 -0.68 -30.60
CA LEU A 13 -1.46 0.24 -30.18
C LEU A 13 -1.93 0.89 -28.88
N LEU A 14 -1.44 0.39 -27.74
CA LEU A 14 -1.61 1.03 -26.43
C LEU A 14 -0.75 2.30 -26.39
N SER A 15 -1.30 3.39 -26.91
CA SER A 15 -0.79 4.75 -26.72
C SER A 15 -1.10 5.20 -25.29
N GLY A 16 -0.25 4.83 -24.35
CA GLY A 16 -0.25 5.33 -22.99
C GLY A 16 1.13 5.20 -22.40
N CYS A 17 1.85 6.31 -22.23
CA CYS A 17 3.19 6.34 -21.63
C CYS A 17 3.26 5.65 -20.26
N GLY A 18 2.13 5.57 -19.53
CA GLY A 18 1.99 4.82 -18.28
C GLY A 18 2.24 3.32 -18.44
N VAL A 19 1.58 2.65 -19.39
CA VAL A 19 1.68 1.19 -19.57
C VAL A 19 3.09 0.76 -19.97
N TYR A 20 3.77 1.54 -20.82
CA TYR A 20 5.15 1.25 -21.20
C TYR A 20 6.12 1.41 -20.02
N SER A 21 5.90 2.42 -19.17
CA SER A 21 6.71 2.62 -17.96
C SER A 21 6.47 1.53 -16.93
N ASP A 22 5.22 1.12 -16.69
CA ASP A 22 4.86 0.08 -15.73
C ASP A 22 5.44 -1.30 -16.11
N VAL A 23 5.36 -1.65 -17.40
CA VAL A 23 5.96 -2.90 -17.91
C VAL A 23 7.48 -2.87 -17.76
N LYS A 24 8.14 -1.75 -18.05
CA LYS A 24 9.60 -1.62 -17.91
C LYS A 24 10.04 -1.72 -16.44
N VAL A 25 9.28 -1.14 -15.52
CA VAL A 25 9.53 -1.21 -14.07
C VAL A 25 9.33 -2.62 -13.53
N ALA A 26 8.25 -3.29 -13.94
CA ALA A 26 7.98 -4.68 -13.57
C ALA A 26 9.08 -5.62 -14.08
N MET A 27 9.48 -5.50 -15.35
CA MET A 27 10.57 -6.30 -15.92
C MET A 27 11.91 -6.03 -15.23
N ALA A 28 12.21 -4.78 -14.89
CA ALA A 28 13.44 -4.41 -14.18
C ALA A 28 13.46 -4.98 -12.75
N ARG A 29 12.32 -4.99 -12.05
CA ARG A 29 12.16 -5.61 -10.73
C ARG A 29 12.35 -7.12 -10.80
N ASP A 30 11.73 -7.78 -11.77
CA ASP A 30 11.84 -9.23 -11.93
C ASP A 30 13.27 -9.65 -12.25
N ALA A 31 13.95 -8.93 -13.14
CA ALA A 31 15.36 -9.15 -13.44
C ALA A 31 16.26 -8.93 -12.20
N LEU A 32 16.01 -7.88 -11.42
CA LEU A 32 16.73 -7.63 -10.18
C LEU A 32 16.55 -8.78 -9.18
N ARG A 33 15.32 -9.27 -8.99
CA ARG A 33 15.03 -10.37 -8.05
C ARG A 33 15.60 -11.70 -8.52
N GLN A 34 15.55 -12.01 -9.81
CA GLN A 34 16.13 -13.23 -10.34
C GLN A 34 17.65 -13.27 -10.17
N GLU A 35 18.33 -12.14 -10.32
CA GLU A 35 19.78 -12.08 -10.29
C GLU A 35 20.36 -11.80 -8.89
N CYS A 36 19.61 -11.12 -8.01
CA CYS A 36 20.14 -10.56 -6.76
C CYS A 36 19.40 -10.97 -5.48
N MET A 37 18.46 -11.93 -5.54
CA MET A 37 17.76 -12.44 -4.35
C MET A 37 18.75 -12.96 -3.29
N GLY A 38 18.85 -12.23 -2.18
CA GLY A 38 19.69 -12.59 -1.03
C GLY A 38 21.19 -12.31 -1.19
N THR A 39 21.62 -11.62 -2.26
CA THR A 39 23.05 -11.33 -2.52
C THR A 39 23.34 -9.82 -2.57
N PHE A 40 24.28 -9.38 -1.75
CA PHE A 40 24.73 -7.98 -1.70
C PHE A 40 26.08 -7.83 -2.40
N THR A 41 26.11 -8.01 -3.72
CA THR A 41 27.32 -7.85 -4.53
C THR A 41 27.44 -6.43 -5.10
N ASN A 42 28.63 -6.03 -5.54
CA ASN A 42 28.81 -4.72 -6.21
C ASN A 42 27.89 -4.58 -7.44
N THR A 43 27.70 -5.67 -8.19
CA THR A 43 26.78 -5.70 -9.34
C THR A 43 25.32 -5.52 -8.90
N CYS A 44 24.89 -6.20 -7.84
CA CYS A 44 23.52 -6.12 -7.35
C CYS A 44 23.17 -4.77 -6.73
N VAL A 45 24.11 -4.15 -6.02
CA VAL A 45 23.93 -2.77 -5.52
C VAL A 45 23.79 -1.79 -6.69
N SER A 46 24.62 -1.90 -7.73
CA SER A 46 24.48 -1.05 -8.92
C SER A 46 23.14 -1.23 -9.61
N LYS A 47 22.67 -2.47 -9.78
CA LYS A 47 21.37 -2.77 -10.40
C LYS A 47 20.19 -2.27 -9.56
N THR A 48 20.30 -2.35 -8.23
CA THR A 48 19.29 -1.81 -7.31
C THR A 48 19.21 -0.29 -7.39
N ILE A 49 20.37 0.39 -7.52
CA ILE A 49 20.44 1.83 -7.75
C ILE A 49 19.77 2.19 -9.08
N ASP A 50 20.08 1.48 -10.16
CA ASP A 50 19.49 1.71 -11.48
C ASP A 50 17.96 1.51 -11.45
N TYR A 51 17.48 0.49 -10.74
CA TYR A 51 16.06 0.26 -10.51
C TYR A 51 15.38 1.39 -9.73
N ASN A 52 16.01 1.85 -8.64
CA ASN A 52 15.47 2.94 -7.82
C ASN A 52 15.42 4.27 -8.58
N ILE A 53 16.42 4.55 -9.42
CA ILE A 53 16.40 5.74 -10.31
C ILE A 53 15.24 5.63 -11.29
N LEU A 54 15.03 4.46 -11.90
CA LEU A 54 13.93 4.23 -12.84
C LEU A 54 12.54 4.39 -12.18
N LEU A 55 12.39 3.94 -10.93
CA LEU A 55 11.18 4.19 -10.13
C LEU A 55 10.98 5.69 -9.84
N LEU A 56 12.05 6.39 -9.46
CA LEU A 56 11.98 7.83 -9.20
C LEU A 56 11.63 8.64 -10.45
N GLU A 57 12.16 8.28 -11.62
CA GLU A 57 11.80 8.91 -12.89
C GLU A 57 10.31 8.72 -13.23
N GLN A 58 9.79 7.52 -12.99
CA GLN A 58 8.37 7.24 -13.15
C GLN A 58 7.54 8.07 -12.16
N ALA A 59 7.91 8.09 -10.88
CA ALA A 59 7.22 8.86 -9.85
C ALA A 59 7.26 10.37 -10.14
N LYS A 60 8.41 10.90 -10.58
CA LYS A 60 8.58 12.29 -11.06
C LYS A 60 7.57 12.62 -12.13
N SER A 61 7.39 11.76 -13.13
CA SER A 61 6.40 11.99 -14.19
C SER A 61 4.96 12.07 -13.66
N ALA A 62 4.60 11.23 -12.68
CA ALA A 62 3.29 11.26 -12.04
C ALA A 62 3.08 12.50 -11.15
N TRP A 63 4.13 12.95 -10.45
CA TRP A 63 4.09 14.16 -9.63
C TRP A 63 3.97 15.41 -10.49
N LEU A 64 4.70 15.49 -11.60
CA LEU A 64 4.60 16.60 -12.55
C LEU A 64 3.23 16.67 -13.22
N ALA A 65 2.52 15.55 -13.39
CA ALA A 65 1.16 15.55 -13.90
C ALA A 65 0.16 16.34 -13.03
N GLN A 66 0.49 16.58 -11.75
CA GLN A 66 -0.34 17.40 -10.84
C GLN A 66 -0.19 18.91 -11.09
N GLU A 67 0.76 19.34 -11.93
CA GLU A 67 1.00 20.76 -12.24
C GLU A 67 -0.27 21.44 -12.75
N GLY A 68 -1.03 20.81 -13.65
CA GLY A 68 -2.23 21.42 -14.23
C GLY A 68 -3.29 21.77 -13.19
N GLU A 69 -3.48 20.90 -12.20
CA GLU A 69 -4.43 21.11 -11.10
C GLU A 69 -3.95 22.22 -10.15
N LEU A 70 -2.64 22.30 -9.90
CA LEU A 70 -2.04 23.37 -9.09
C LEU A 70 -2.12 24.72 -9.80
N VAL A 71 -1.90 24.77 -11.11
CA VAL A 71 -2.05 25.98 -11.93
C VAL A 71 -3.50 26.46 -11.91
N GLU A 72 -4.46 25.54 -12.03
CA GLU A 72 -5.87 25.89 -12.01
C GLU A 72 -6.30 26.47 -10.66
N SER A 73 -5.79 25.91 -9.56
CA SER A 73 -6.21 26.28 -8.19
C SER A 73 -5.42 27.42 -7.56
N LEU A 74 -4.13 27.54 -7.86
CA LEU A 74 -3.19 28.46 -7.18
C LEU A 74 -2.45 29.39 -8.16
N GLY A 75 -2.76 29.28 -9.46
CA GLY A 75 -2.21 30.16 -10.50
C GLY A 75 -0.91 29.64 -11.11
N LYS A 76 -0.46 30.29 -12.18
CA LYS A 76 0.71 29.84 -12.97
C LYS A 76 2.01 29.77 -12.16
N GLU A 77 2.16 30.62 -11.16
CA GLU A 77 3.31 30.65 -10.24
C GLU A 77 3.39 29.40 -9.35
N ALA A 78 2.25 28.79 -9.05
CA ALA A 78 2.20 27.53 -8.31
C ALA A 78 2.69 26.36 -9.16
N GLY A 79 2.37 26.34 -10.46
CA GLY A 79 2.86 25.33 -11.39
C GLY A 79 4.38 25.36 -11.52
N SER A 80 4.96 26.54 -11.76
CA SER A 80 6.42 26.68 -11.86
C SER A 80 7.14 26.37 -10.55
N LEU A 81 6.56 26.74 -9.40
CA LEU A 81 7.08 26.39 -8.08
C LEU A 81 7.07 24.88 -7.84
N TRP A 82 5.98 24.21 -8.20
CA TRP A 82 5.83 22.76 -8.06
C TRP A 82 6.81 22.01 -8.97
N THR A 83 6.83 22.33 -10.25
CA THR A 83 7.70 21.70 -11.24
C THR A 83 9.17 21.87 -10.86
N GLY A 84 9.59 23.10 -10.52
CA GLY A 84 10.96 23.35 -10.07
C GLY A 84 11.33 22.62 -8.78
N LEU A 85 10.39 22.48 -7.84
CA LEU A 85 10.62 21.71 -6.61
C LEU A 85 10.76 20.21 -6.89
N VAL A 86 9.86 19.63 -7.67
CA VAL A 86 9.85 18.21 -8.03
C VAL A 86 11.12 17.85 -8.78
N GLU A 87 11.52 18.66 -9.78
CA GLU A 87 12.77 18.48 -10.52
C GLU A 87 13.98 18.54 -9.59
N GLN A 88 14.12 19.64 -8.83
CA GLN A 88 15.26 19.84 -7.92
C GLN A 88 15.41 18.67 -6.93
N ARG A 89 14.31 18.23 -6.33
CA ARG A 89 14.34 17.18 -5.30
C ARG A 89 14.58 15.80 -5.88
N THR A 90 13.99 15.49 -7.05
CA THR A 90 14.26 14.21 -7.71
C THR A 90 15.71 14.14 -8.14
N ASP A 91 16.26 15.21 -8.72
CA ASP A 91 17.64 15.26 -9.18
C ASP A 91 18.62 15.11 -7.98
N GLN A 92 18.34 15.74 -6.84
CA GLN A 92 19.09 15.53 -5.60
C GLN A 92 19.05 14.08 -5.08
N LEU A 93 17.93 13.38 -5.26
CA LEU A 93 17.80 11.97 -4.87
C LEU A 93 18.56 11.06 -5.84
N VAL A 94 18.50 11.34 -7.13
CA VAL A 94 19.30 10.64 -8.15
C VAL A 94 20.79 10.83 -7.89
N ASP A 95 21.25 12.06 -7.62
CA ASP A 95 22.65 12.33 -7.27
C ASP A 95 23.09 11.57 -6.02
N LYS A 96 22.22 11.46 -5.01
CA LYS A 96 22.50 10.66 -3.81
C LYS A 96 22.62 9.18 -4.13
N LEU A 97 21.73 8.63 -4.96
CA LEU A 97 21.79 7.24 -5.41
C LEU A 97 23.05 6.95 -6.24
N GLU A 98 23.40 7.85 -7.16
CA GLU A 98 24.64 7.80 -7.94
C GLU A 98 25.88 7.87 -7.03
N SER A 99 25.86 8.71 -5.97
CA SER A 99 27.00 8.86 -5.05
C SER A 99 27.30 7.61 -4.23
N VAL A 100 26.32 6.72 -4.03
CA VAL A 100 26.48 5.44 -3.35
C VAL A 100 26.79 4.29 -4.31
N ARG A 101 26.81 4.56 -5.63
CA ARG A 101 27.11 3.54 -6.65
C ARG A 101 28.54 3.01 -6.48
N PRO A 102 28.75 1.68 -6.48
CA PRO A 102 30.08 1.10 -6.47
C PRO A 102 30.91 1.63 -7.64
N GLY A 103 32.14 2.05 -7.35
CA GLY A 103 33.04 2.59 -8.36
C GLY A 103 33.32 1.58 -9.47
N PHE A 104 33.68 2.09 -10.66
CA PHE A 104 33.93 1.29 -11.86
C PHE A 104 34.88 0.10 -11.62
N PHE A 105 35.95 0.32 -10.84
CA PHE A 105 36.92 -0.73 -10.49
C PHE A 105 36.28 -1.86 -9.65
N SER A 106 35.46 -1.53 -8.65
CA SER A 106 34.77 -2.53 -7.81
C SER A 106 33.72 -3.31 -8.59
N ARG A 107 33.03 -2.68 -9.54
CA ARG A 107 32.07 -3.35 -10.41
C ARG A 107 32.74 -4.32 -11.40
N TRP A 108 33.88 -3.92 -11.98
CA TRP A 108 34.55 -4.70 -13.02
C TRP A 108 35.43 -5.83 -12.47
N PHE A 109 36.14 -5.59 -11.37
CA PHE A 109 37.10 -6.57 -10.82
C PHE A 109 36.59 -7.32 -9.59
N LEU A 110 35.64 -6.76 -8.85
CA LEU A 110 35.13 -7.31 -7.59
C LEU A 110 33.61 -7.53 -7.65
N GLY A 111 33.07 -7.73 -8.86
CA GLY A 111 31.63 -7.70 -9.15
C GLY A 111 30.76 -8.52 -8.20
N ASP A 112 31.16 -9.77 -7.94
CA ASP A 112 30.45 -10.70 -7.04
C ASP A 112 30.92 -10.62 -5.58
N ALA A 113 31.96 -9.86 -5.29
CA ALA A 113 32.38 -9.60 -3.92
C ALA A 113 31.42 -8.58 -3.26
N GLN A 114 31.32 -8.65 -1.94
CA GLN A 114 30.55 -7.69 -1.16
C GLN A 114 31.10 -6.26 -1.35
N PRO A 115 30.24 -5.22 -1.35
CA PRO A 115 30.68 -3.85 -1.49
C PRO A 115 31.63 -3.48 -0.35
N LEU A 116 32.84 -3.04 -0.71
CA LEU A 116 33.89 -2.64 0.24
C LEU A 116 33.47 -1.41 1.09
N SER A 117 32.43 -0.69 0.67
CA SER A 117 31.86 0.44 1.39
C SER A 117 30.94 0.04 2.55
N GLY A 118 30.56 -1.24 2.67
CA GLY A 118 29.65 -1.75 3.70
C GLY A 118 28.21 -1.21 3.60
N LYS A 119 27.89 -0.44 2.55
CA LYS A 119 26.57 0.16 2.33
C LYS A 119 25.79 -0.72 1.36
N GLY A 120 24.83 -1.49 1.88
CA GLY A 120 23.81 -2.13 1.06
C GLY A 120 22.82 -1.11 0.51
N MET A 121 22.18 -1.41 -0.63
CA MET A 121 21.09 -0.62 -1.17
C MET A 121 19.82 -1.47 -1.21
N MET A 122 18.71 -0.92 -0.73
CA MET A 122 17.39 -1.56 -0.76
C MET A 122 16.54 -0.96 -1.89
N GLU A 123 15.66 -1.77 -2.47
CA GLU A 123 14.64 -1.32 -3.41
C GLU A 123 13.71 -0.29 -2.74
N PHE A 124 13.33 0.78 -3.45
CA PHE A 124 12.25 1.64 -2.99
C PHE A 124 10.92 0.89 -3.04
N SER A 125 10.19 0.97 -1.95
CA SER A 125 8.82 0.50 -1.85
C SER A 125 7.84 1.56 -2.37
N GLY A 126 6.60 1.12 -2.64
CA GLY A 126 5.51 2.07 -2.94
C GLY A 126 5.25 3.04 -1.78
N GLN A 127 5.54 2.64 -0.54
CA GLN A 127 5.41 3.49 0.64
C GLN A 127 6.48 4.60 0.64
N ASP A 128 7.73 4.27 0.33
CA ASP A 128 8.82 5.25 0.25
C ASP A 128 8.50 6.36 -0.77
N LEU A 129 7.93 5.98 -1.93
CA LEU A 129 7.51 6.94 -2.97
C LEU A 129 6.35 7.83 -2.50
N LYS A 130 5.39 7.29 -1.75
CA LYS A 130 4.29 8.07 -1.16
C LYS A 130 4.79 9.06 -0.11
N GLU A 131 5.75 8.65 0.72
CA GLU A 131 6.38 9.54 1.72
C GLU A 131 7.18 10.66 1.07
N MET A 132 7.92 10.34 0.00
CA MET A 132 8.62 11.34 -0.81
C MET A 132 7.64 12.36 -1.43
N GLN A 133 6.50 11.90 -1.94
CA GLN A 133 5.45 12.78 -2.45
C GLN A 133 4.86 13.68 -1.35
N GLY A 134 4.60 13.12 -0.17
CA GLY A 134 4.11 13.88 0.98
C GLY A 134 5.10 14.97 1.43
N ALA A 135 6.39 14.64 1.46
CA ALA A 135 7.45 15.59 1.78
C ALA A 135 7.56 16.72 0.73
N LEU A 136 7.43 16.38 -0.56
CA LEU A 136 7.36 17.36 -1.65
C LEU A 136 6.19 18.32 -1.48
N MET A 137 5.00 17.79 -1.18
CA MET A 137 3.81 18.60 -0.98
C MET A 137 3.92 19.52 0.25
N ALA A 138 4.48 19.02 1.35
CA ALA A 138 4.73 19.83 2.54
C ALA A 138 5.70 20.98 2.27
N GLU A 139 6.78 20.72 1.52
CA GLU A 139 7.73 21.76 1.13
C GLU A 139 7.13 22.76 0.14
N PHE A 140 6.31 22.28 -0.81
CA PHE A 140 5.56 23.13 -1.72
C PHE A 140 4.64 24.10 -0.96
N ILE A 141 3.83 23.60 -0.01
CA ILE A 141 2.96 24.45 0.82
C ILE A 141 3.78 25.47 1.61
N ALA A 142 4.91 25.05 2.20
CA ALA A 142 5.78 25.94 2.95
C ALA A 142 6.40 27.04 2.08
N LYS A 143 6.86 26.71 0.86
CA LYS A 143 7.39 27.69 -0.10
C LYS A 143 6.28 28.59 -0.65
N GLY A 144 5.12 28.04 -0.95
CA GLY A 144 3.96 28.78 -1.45
C GLY A 144 3.45 29.82 -0.46
N LYS A 145 3.36 29.47 0.83
CA LYS A 145 3.02 30.44 1.90
C LYS A 145 4.03 31.59 1.98
N LYS A 146 5.32 31.32 1.80
CA LYS A 146 6.38 32.35 1.79
C LYS A 146 6.33 33.24 0.55
N GLN A 147 5.89 32.70 -0.58
CA GLN A 147 5.76 33.42 -1.85
C GLN A 147 4.40 34.12 -2.00
N GLY A 148 3.51 33.99 -1.01
CA GLY A 148 2.20 34.63 -1.03
C GLY A 148 1.24 34.02 -2.06
N LEU A 149 1.40 32.74 -2.42
CA LEU A 149 0.46 32.06 -3.31
C LEU A 149 -0.95 32.07 -2.68
N THR A 150 -1.90 32.62 -3.42
CA THR A 150 -3.32 32.67 -3.04
C THR A 150 -4.16 31.85 -4.02
N LEU A 151 -5.28 31.33 -3.53
CA LEU A 151 -6.26 30.63 -4.37
C LEU A 151 -6.74 31.56 -5.50
N THR A 152 -6.79 31.03 -6.72
CA THR A 152 -7.43 31.68 -7.87
C THR A 152 -8.94 31.69 -7.69
N GLU A 153 -9.70 32.44 -8.49
CA GLU A 153 -11.18 32.38 -8.44
C GLU A 153 -11.70 30.95 -8.67
N LYS A 154 -11.11 30.19 -9.60
CA LYS A 154 -11.43 28.78 -9.81
C LYS A 154 -11.01 27.87 -8.66
N GLY A 155 -9.86 28.13 -8.04
CA GLY A 155 -9.45 27.44 -6.82
C GLY A 155 -10.36 27.78 -5.64
N ALA A 156 -10.75 29.04 -5.52
CA ALA A 156 -11.68 29.51 -4.50
C ALA A 156 -13.09 28.97 -4.73
N GLU A 157 -13.53 28.71 -5.96
CA GLU A 157 -14.77 28.00 -6.25
C GLU A 157 -14.67 26.49 -5.95
N LYS A 158 -13.53 25.87 -6.29
CA LYS A 158 -13.24 24.45 -6.00
C LYS A 158 -13.10 24.18 -4.50
N TYR A 159 -12.61 25.16 -3.74
CA TYR A 159 -12.34 25.06 -2.30
C TYR A 159 -13.18 26.05 -1.46
N ALA A 160 -14.21 26.66 -2.04
CA ALA A 160 -15.15 27.52 -1.31
C ALA A 160 -15.88 26.64 -0.30
N PRO A 161 -16.05 27.08 0.95
CA PRO A 161 -16.95 26.41 1.86
C PRO A 161 -18.38 26.54 1.30
N SER A 162 -18.88 25.44 0.73
CA SER A 162 -20.28 25.32 0.33
C SER A 162 -21.17 25.44 1.58
N PRO A 163 -22.30 26.17 1.53
CA PRO A 163 -23.17 26.31 2.67
C PRO A 163 -23.76 24.95 3.06
N ALA A 164 -23.25 24.41 4.18
CA ALA A 164 -23.77 23.31 4.99
C ALA A 164 -24.78 22.38 4.29
N GLN A 165 -24.27 21.39 3.55
CA GLN A 165 -24.93 20.12 3.26
C GLN A 165 -23.88 18.98 3.35
N PRO A 166 -24.30 17.77 3.75
CA PRO A 166 -23.52 16.85 4.58
C PRO A 166 -22.35 16.19 3.87
N VAL A 167 -21.34 15.87 4.68
CA VAL A 167 -20.03 15.26 4.37
C VAL A 167 -20.11 14.22 3.25
N ALA A 168 -19.46 14.52 2.12
CA ALA A 168 -19.27 13.59 1.00
C ALA A 168 -17.84 13.03 0.98
N GLU A 169 -17.78 11.72 1.20
CA GLU A 169 -16.83 10.64 0.89
C GLU A 169 -15.30 10.89 0.67
N PRO A 170 -14.44 10.08 1.31
CA PRO A 170 -13.02 10.00 1.04
C PRO A 170 -12.78 9.25 -0.28
N VAL A 171 -11.81 9.74 -1.05
CA VAL A 171 -11.18 9.03 -2.17
C VAL A 171 -10.79 7.61 -1.73
N ALA A 172 -11.37 6.59 -2.37
CA ALA A 172 -11.28 5.18 -1.97
C ALA A 172 -9.86 4.70 -1.64
N GLY A 173 -8.83 5.19 -2.34
CA GLY A 173 -7.43 4.81 -2.09
C GLY A 173 -6.75 5.47 -0.86
N GLN A 174 -7.25 6.61 -0.38
CA GLN A 174 -6.74 7.22 0.88
C GLN A 174 -7.35 6.55 2.10
N ALA A 175 -8.63 6.18 2.02
CA ALA A 175 -9.30 5.44 3.08
C ALA A 175 -8.65 4.05 3.25
N GLU A 176 -8.33 3.35 2.17
CA GLU A 176 -7.71 2.03 2.23
C GLU A 176 -6.28 2.08 2.79
N ALA A 177 -5.47 3.08 2.40
CA ALA A 177 -4.14 3.28 2.97
C ALA A 177 -4.18 3.66 4.47
N ALA A 178 -5.17 4.47 4.88
CA ALA A 178 -5.36 4.80 6.28
C ALA A 178 -5.81 3.57 7.10
N LEU A 179 -6.60 2.68 6.52
CA LEU A 179 -7.01 1.42 7.15
C LEU A 179 -5.81 0.50 7.32
N GLU A 180 -5.00 0.34 6.27
CA GLU A 180 -3.80 -0.48 6.31
C GLU A 180 -2.81 -0.02 7.38
N ALA A 181 -2.61 1.29 7.53
CA ALA A 181 -1.81 1.87 8.60
C ALA A 181 -2.41 1.56 9.99
N ALA A 182 -3.73 1.66 10.16
CA ALA A 182 -4.40 1.34 11.42
C ALA A 182 -4.28 -0.16 11.78
N ILE A 183 -4.39 -1.04 10.79
CA ILE A 183 -4.20 -2.49 10.94
C ILE A 183 -2.76 -2.79 11.37
N ASN A 184 -1.77 -2.24 10.66
CA ASN A 184 -0.36 -2.47 10.96
C ASN A 184 0.01 -1.98 12.37
N ASN A 185 -0.57 -0.86 12.82
CA ASN A 185 -0.38 -0.35 14.18
C ASN A 185 -0.96 -1.29 15.26
N LEU A 186 -2.16 -1.85 15.03
CA LEU A 186 -2.75 -2.83 15.94
C LEU A 186 -1.84 -4.06 16.07
N ILE A 187 -1.45 -4.63 14.93
CA ILE A 187 -0.68 -5.89 14.88
C ILE A 187 0.72 -5.70 15.45
N ALA A 188 1.38 -4.57 15.17
CA ALA A 188 2.63 -4.21 15.82
C ALA A 188 2.50 -4.11 17.34
N SER A 189 1.37 -3.58 17.85
CA SER A 189 1.06 -3.56 19.29
C SER A 189 0.93 -4.97 19.87
N GLU A 190 0.26 -5.88 19.17
CA GLU A 190 0.08 -7.28 19.62
C GLU A 190 1.41 -8.04 19.62
N ILE A 191 2.17 -7.96 18.53
CA ILE A 191 3.50 -8.58 18.42
C ILE A 191 4.46 -8.01 19.48
N ALA A 192 4.38 -6.72 19.80
CA ALA A 192 5.22 -6.13 20.84
C ALA A 192 4.92 -6.67 22.25
N LYS A 193 3.68 -7.10 22.52
CA LYS A 193 3.28 -7.68 23.80
C LYS A 193 3.65 -9.15 23.91
N GLU A 194 3.38 -9.92 22.86
CA GLU A 194 3.37 -11.38 22.94
C GLU A 194 4.40 -12.07 22.03
N GLY A 195 5.11 -11.31 21.20
CA GLY A 195 6.04 -11.80 20.19
C GLY A 195 5.35 -12.38 18.96
N GLY A 196 6.14 -12.78 17.96
CA GLY A 196 5.65 -13.37 16.72
C GLY A 196 5.77 -12.45 15.50
N ALA A 197 5.15 -12.85 14.40
CA ALA A 197 5.08 -12.11 13.16
C ALA A 197 3.71 -12.30 12.51
N GLU A 198 3.26 -11.29 11.78
CA GLU A 198 2.01 -11.41 11.02
C GLU A 198 2.22 -12.27 9.76
N TYR A 199 1.22 -13.11 9.46
CA TYR A 199 1.10 -13.76 8.15
C TYR A 199 0.16 -12.98 7.24
N THR A 200 0.70 -11.99 6.52
CA THR A 200 -0.04 -11.01 5.72
C THR A 200 -0.88 -11.61 4.60
N ASP A 201 -0.45 -12.74 4.01
CA ASP A 201 -1.17 -13.38 2.89
C ASP A 201 -2.54 -13.93 3.30
N SER A 202 -2.76 -14.16 4.60
CA SER A 202 -4.03 -14.60 5.15
C SER A 202 -4.96 -13.47 5.58
N ARG A 203 -4.50 -12.21 5.46
CA ARG A 203 -5.28 -11.05 5.90
C ARG A 203 -6.49 -10.85 5.00
N GLN A 204 -7.65 -10.67 5.61
CA GLN A 204 -8.89 -10.37 4.90
C GLN A 204 -9.55 -9.13 5.50
N VAL A 205 -10.16 -8.31 4.66
CA VAL A 205 -10.86 -7.10 5.05
C VAL A 205 -12.25 -7.14 4.43
N ILE A 206 -13.27 -6.95 5.26
CA ILE A 206 -14.65 -6.73 4.82
C ILE A 206 -15.16 -5.40 5.36
N TYR A 207 -16.09 -4.79 4.64
CA TYR A 207 -16.72 -3.53 5.01
C TYR A 207 -18.18 -3.77 5.39
N MET A 208 -18.58 -3.29 6.58
CA MET A 208 -19.96 -3.38 7.08
C MET A 208 -20.20 -2.30 8.14
N ASP A 209 -21.46 -1.95 8.39
CA ASP A 209 -21.82 -1.00 9.44
C ASP A 209 -21.81 -1.70 10.81
N LEU A 210 -20.83 -1.37 11.67
CA LEU A 210 -20.67 -1.97 13.00
C LEU A 210 -21.31 -1.11 14.10
N ASN A 211 -21.47 0.18 13.89
CA ASN A 211 -21.96 1.13 14.91
C ASN A 211 -23.37 1.67 14.61
N GLU A 212 -24.00 1.19 13.53
CA GLU A 212 -25.31 1.58 13.03
C GLU A 212 -25.41 3.07 12.63
N ASP A 213 -24.28 3.69 12.25
CA ASP A 213 -24.22 5.09 11.80
C ASP A 213 -24.47 5.27 10.29
N SER A 214 -24.80 4.18 9.59
CA SER A 214 -25.00 4.12 8.13
C SER A 214 -23.73 4.40 7.31
N GLN A 215 -22.54 4.36 7.91
CA GLN A 215 -21.25 4.35 7.23
C GLN A 215 -20.59 2.96 7.33
N PRO A 216 -19.89 2.51 6.28
CA PRO A 216 -19.18 1.24 6.35
C PRO A 216 -17.93 1.36 7.22
N ASP A 217 -17.92 0.59 8.30
CA ASP A 217 -16.76 0.26 9.13
C ASP A 217 -15.98 -0.92 8.53
N ALA A 218 -14.82 -1.23 9.10
CA ALA A 218 -13.97 -2.32 8.62
C ALA A 218 -13.84 -3.41 9.67
N VAL A 219 -13.99 -4.66 9.22
CA VAL A 219 -13.65 -5.86 9.96
C VAL A 219 -12.45 -6.52 9.30
N VAL A 220 -11.44 -6.81 10.10
CA VAL A 220 -10.16 -7.32 9.63
C VAL A 220 -9.88 -8.66 10.29
N LEU A 221 -9.70 -9.69 9.48
CA LEU A 221 -9.09 -10.94 9.89
C LEU A 221 -7.58 -10.82 9.72
N PHE A 222 -6.83 -11.07 10.79
CA PHE A 222 -5.37 -11.14 10.74
C PHE A 222 -4.87 -12.37 11.51
N THR A 223 -3.68 -12.83 11.13
CA THR A 223 -3.04 -14.03 11.70
C THR A 223 -1.68 -13.65 12.24
N VAL A 224 -1.38 -14.04 13.48
CA VAL A 224 -0.05 -13.91 14.08
C VAL A 224 0.51 -15.29 14.34
N GLU A 225 1.76 -15.50 13.94
CA GLU A 225 2.49 -16.76 14.07
C GLU A 225 3.70 -16.59 14.99
N GLY A 226 4.10 -17.65 15.68
CA GLY A 226 5.37 -17.67 16.41
C GLY A 226 5.35 -16.93 17.76
N GLN A 227 4.16 -16.67 18.30
CA GLN A 227 3.99 -16.03 19.60
C GLN A 227 4.76 -16.79 20.70
N GLY A 228 5.43 -16.06 21.59
CA GLY A 228 6.23 -16.65 22.68
C GLY A 228 7.40 -17.53 22.21
N GLY A 229 7.79 -17.47 20.93
CA GLY A 229 8.84 -18.30 20.34
C GLY A 229 8.40 -19.73 20.01
N GLY A 230 7.09 -20.01 20.01
CA GLY A 230 6.51 -21.30 19.63
C GLY A 230 6.29 -21.46 18.12
N ASN A 231 5.64 -22.55 17.72
CA ASN A 231 5.20 -22.81 16.35
C ASN A 231 3.68 -22.65 16.17
N GLY A 232 3.01 -22.05 17.15
CA GLY A 232 1.58 -21.80 17.11
C GLY A 232 1.25 -20.57 16.27
N SER A 233 0.02 -20.52 15.78
CA SER A 233 -0.60 -19.33 15.21
C SER A 233 -1.97 -19.13 15.83
N TYR A 234 -2.42 -17.88 15.85
CA TYR A 234 -3.79 -17.53 16.19
C TYR A 234 -4.32 -16.52 15.19
N GLN A 235 -5.63 -16.59 14.96
CA GLN A 235 -6.34 -15.67 14.10
C GLN A 235 -7.25 -14.81 14.96
N SER A 236 -7.43 -13.55 14.57
CA SER A 236 -8.28 -12.60 15.29
C SER A 236 -9.14 -11.80 14.33
N LEU A 237 -10.35 -11.49 14.76
CA LEU A 237 -11.22 -10.50 14.13
C LEU A 237 -11.11 -9.17 14.87
N ALA A 238 -10.71 -8.12 14.16
CA ALA A 238 -10.65 -6.76 14.67
C ALA A 238 -11.68 -5.85 14.01
N GLY A 239 -12.33 -5.01 14.81
CA GLY A 239 -13.27 -3.98 14.35
C GLY A 239 -12.62 -2.60 14.36
N PHE A 240 -12.81 -1.86 13.27
CA PHE A 240 -12.34 -0.49 13.09
C PHE A 240 -13.51 0.40 12.70
N TYR A 241 -13.76 1.43 13.50
CA TYR A 241 -14.73 2.46 13.12
C TYR A 241 -14.13 3.46 12.16
N ARG A 242 -14.94 3.85 11.20
CA ARG A 242 -14.61 4.95 10.31
C ARG A 242 -14.71 6.27 11.06
N SER A 243 -13.67 7.08 10.98
CA SER A 243 -13.60 8.39 11.64
C SER A 243 -13.07 9.42 10.66
N GLY A 244 -13.98 10.04 9.90
CA GLY A 244 -13.64 10.97 8.83
C GLY A 244 -12.88 10.27 7.70
N ALA A 245 -11.63 10.68 7.44
CA ALA A 245 -10.74 10.05 6.47
C ALA A 245 -9.86 8.94 7.06
N GLY A 246 -9.97 8.66 8.37
CA GLY A 246 -9.16 7.68 9.09
C GLY A 246 -9.97 6.55 9.69
N TRP A 247 -9.26 5.66 10.37
CA TRP A 247 -9.81 4.46 11.01
C TRP A 247 -9.38 4.39 12.46
N MET A 248 -10.33 4.07 13.33
CA MET A 248 -10.10 3.95 14.76
C MET A 248 -10.36 2.51 15.20
N TYR A 249 -9.30 1.85 15.69
CA TYR A 249 -9.41 0.54 16.31
C TYR A 249 -10.35 0.59 17.52
N GLN A 250 -11.28 -0.36 17.60
CA GLN A 250 -12.25 -0.45 18.71
C GLN A 250 -12.04 -1.67 19.61
N GLY A 251 -11.59 -2.77 19.03
CA GLY A 251 -11.53 -4.05 19.74
C GLY A 251 -11.27 -5.21 18.80
N HIS A 252 -10.81 -6.32 19.36
CA HIS A 252 -10.64 -7.57 18.62
C HIS A 252 -10.97 -8.78 19.52
N SER A 253 -11.28 -9.91 18.89
CA SER A 253 -11.42 -11.21 19.57
C SER A 253 -10.65 -12.27 18.80
N VAL A 254 -10.00 -13.17 19.53
CA VAL A 254 -9.41 -14.39 18.95
C VAL A 254 -10.54 -15.28 18.46
N VAL A 255 -10.41 -15.77 17.22
CA VAL A 255 -11.37 -16.70 16.62
C VAL A 255 -10.89 -18.14 16.78
N SER A 256 -11.83 -19.06 16.95
CA SER A 256 -11.53 -20.49 17.08
C SER A 256 -11.42 -21.18 15.72
N GLY A 257 -10.54 -22.17 15.62
CA GLY A 257 -10.34 -22.95 14.40
C GLY A 257 -9.46 -22.25 13.37
N ALA A 258 -9.26 -22.90 12.21
CA ALA A 258 -8.51 -22.33 11.10
C ALA A 258 -9.48 -21.60 10.17
N VAL A 259 -9.55 -20.27 10.28
CA VAL A 259 -10.38 -19.41 9.44
C VAL A 259 -9.85 -19.36 8.02
N THR A 260 -10.73 -19.60 7.05
CA THR A 260 -10.43 -19.57 5.62
C THR A 260 -11.08 -18.41 4.89
N ASP A 261 -12.20 -17.88 5.38
CA ASP A 261 -12.99 -16.84 4.72
C ASP A 261 -13.85 -16.07 5.74
N ILE A 262 -14.02 -14.77 5.53
CA ILE A 262 -14.94 -13.94 6.31
C ILE A 262 -15.93 -13.21 5.41
N LYS A 263 -17.20 -13.13 5.83
CA LYS A 263 -18.27 -12.45 5.09
C LYS A 263 -19.15 -11.65 6.02
N ALA A 264 -19.61 -10.50 5.55
CA ALA A 264 -20.65 -9.75 6.26
C ALA A 264 -21.95 -10.55 6.29
N ALA A 265 -22.59 -10.61 7.46
CA ALA A 265 -23.90 -11.21 7.69
C ALA A 265 -24.89 -10.12 8.16
N PRO A 266 -26.21 -10.39 8.20
CA PRO A 266 -27.19 -9.37 8.56
C PRO A 266 -26.98 -8.77 9.96
N GLY A 267 -27.15 -7.45 10.07
CA GLY A 267 -26.87 -6.70 11.29
C GLY A 267 -25.37 -6.57 11.54
N GLN A 268 -24.97 -6.51 12.81
CA GLN A 268 -23.56 -6.39 13.20
C GLN A 268 -22.89 -7.78 13.31
N GLN A 269 -23.15 -8.67 12.34
CA GLN A 269 -22.70 -10.06 12.34
C GLN A 269 -21.69 -10.36 11.23
N VAL A 270 -20.73 -11.23 11.54
CA VAL A 270 -19.71 -11.70 10.61
C VAL A 270 -19.80 -13.22 10.55
N ALA A 271 -20.01 -13.76 9.34
CA ALA A 271 -19.91 -15.18 9.08
C ALA A 271 -18.45 -15.55 8.83
N VAL A 272 -17.93 -16.49 9.62
CA VAL A 272 -16.55 -16.92 9.62
C VAL A 272 -16.49 -18.38 9.19
N SER A 273 -15.90 -18.66 8.04
CA SER A 273 -15.70 -20.02 7.57
C SER A 273 -14.44 -20.59 8.22
N THR A 274 -14.58 -21.73 8.91
CA THR A 274 -13.49 -22.38 9.65
C THR A 274 -13.27 -23.80 9.16
N LEU A 275 -12.03 -24.28 9.23
CA LEU A 275 -11.69 -25.69 9.16
C LEU A 275 -11.38 -26.21 10.56
N THR A 276 -11.96 -27.37 10.88
CA THR A 276 -11.71 -28.12 12.12
C THR A 276 -11.28 -29.55 11.79
N SER A 277 -10.57 -30.19 12.71
CA SER A 277 -10.11 -31.57 12.52
C SER A 277 -11.27 -32.55 12.69
N GLY A 278 -11.52 -33.35 11.66
CA GLY A 278 -12.38 -34.52 11.74
C GLY A 278 -11.73 -35.69 12.50
N PRO A 279 -12.51 -36.73 12.84
CA PRO A 279 -12.00 -37.92 13.54
C PRO A 279 -10.92 -38.67 12.78
N ASP A 280 -10.98 -38.59 11.44
CA ASP A 280 -10.08 -39.28 10.51
C ASP A 280 -8.98 -38.35 9.93
N ASP A 281 -8.97 -37.07 10.33
CA ASP A 281 -8.01 -36.11 9.80
C ASP A 281 -6.63 -36.25 10.47
N PRO A 282 -5.53 -36.24 9.69
CA PRO A 282 -4.21 -36.00 10.23
C PRO A 282 -4.17 -34.67 10.99
N ARG A 283 -3.45 -34.61 12.13
CA ARG A 283 -3.35 -33.38 12.94
C ARG A 283 -2.85 -32.15 12.18
N CYS A 284 -2.19 -32.32 11.04
CA CYS A 284 -1.70 -31.22 10.20
C CYS A 284 -2.77 -30.57 9.33
N CYS A 285 -3.90 -31.25 9.13
CA CYS A 285 -4.65 -31.12 7.89
C CYS A 285 -6.17 -31.23 8.16
N PRO A 286 -6.77 -30.21 8.82
CA PRO A 286 -8.20 -30.18 9.10
C PRO A 286 -9.02 -30.07 7.80
N SER A 287 -10.10 -30.85 7.69
CA SER A 287 -10.93 -30.92 6.48
C SER A 287 -12.41 -30.60 6.72
N VAL A 288 -12.87 -30.58 7.97
CA VAL A 288 -14.28 -30.34 8.30
C VAL A 288 -14.57 -28.84 8.26
N GLN A 289 -15.37 -28.42 7.28
CA GLN A 289 -15.83 -27.04 7.13
C GLN A 289 -16.97 -26.73 8.10
N GLY A 290 -16.85 -25.61 8.80
CA GLY A 290 -17.88 -25.01 9.63
C GLY A 290 -18.05 -23.53 9.28
N VAL A 291 -19.19 -22.96 9.65
CA VAL A 291 -19.43 -21.51 9.58
C VAL A 291 -19.93 -21.06 10.94
N ASP A 292 -19.15 -20.23 11.60
CA ASP A 292 -19.49 -19.60 12.88
C ASP A 292 -20.01 -18.18 12.65
N ILE A 293 -21.01 -17.77 13.43
CA ILE A 293 -21.55 -16.41 13.37
C ILE A 293 -21.07 -15.63 14.60
N TYR A 294 -20.26 -14.61 14.32
CA TYR A 294 -19.72 -13.70 15.31
C TYR A 294 -20.54 -12.40 15.32
N THR A 295 -20.93 -11.94 16.50
CA THR A 295 -21.65 -10.67 16.67
C THR A 295 -20.73 -9.64 17.29
N TRP A 296 -20.66 -8.44 16.70
CA TRP A 296 -19.92 -7.32 17.25
C TRP A 296 -20.57 -6.79 18.54
N THR A 297 -19.75 -6.45 19.54
CA THR A 297 -20.19 -5.98 20.86
C THR A 297 -19.73 -4.55 21.18
N GLY A 298 -19.15 -3.86 20.21
CA GLY A 298 -18.50 -2.55 20.40
C GLY A 298 -17.04 -2.61 20.86
N ARG A 299 -16.57 -3.77 21.36
CA ARG A 299 -15.19 -3.95 21.86
C ARG A 299 -14.54 -5.27 21.42
N GLY A 300 -15.22 -6.03 20.56
CA GLY A 300 -14.81 -7.36 20.14
C GLY A 300 -15.99 -8.13 19.55
N PHE A 301 -15.73 -9.38 19.21
CA PHE A 301 -16.69 -10.29 18.60
C PHE A 301 -17.01 -11.46 19.53
N ASP A 302 -18.30 -11.74 19.71
CA ASP A 302 -18.78 -12.89 20.47
C ASP A 302 -19.44 -13.90 19.53
N VAL A 303 -19.11 -15.18 19.70
CA VAL A 303 -19.80 -16.26 18.99
C VAL A 303 -21.05 -16.66 19.76
N LYS A 304 -22.21 -16.68 19.10
CA LYS A 304 -23.35 -17.43 19.63
C LYS A 304 -23.08 -18.90 19.31
N GLN A 305 -22.65 -19.68 20.30
CA GLN A 305 -22.65 -21.14 20.16
C GLN A 305 -24.09 -21.58 19.91
N GLY A 306 -24.35 -22.08 18.70
CA GLY A 306 -25.56 -22.82 18.35
C GLY A 306 -25.41 -24.28 18.71
#